data_AF-A0A3C0SQD0-F1
#
_entry.id   AF-A0A3C0SQD0-F1
#
_cell.length_a   1.000
_cell.length_b   1.000
_cell.length_c   1.000
_cell.angle_alpha   90.00
_cell.angle_beta   90.00
_cell.angle_gamma   90.00
#
_symmetry.space_group_name_H-M   'P 1'
#
loop_
_entity.id
_entity.type
_entity.pdbx_description
1 polymer ?
#
loop_
_entity_poly.entity_id
_entity_poly.type
_entity_poly.pdbx_seq_one_letter_code
_entity_poly.pdbx_strand_id
1 'polypeptide(L)'
;GLGLIEVKLSTYVGNMFNYKLSSIAVRKLINIDMGYINNKNFTEIMNNIDMDIRNITKIVDESFVMRIFNIFKIIGGFIALISIDYRLSIIILLIIPLKYIITKHFTEIRKTYYKKYMD
;
A
#
# COMPACT_ATOMS: atom_id res chain seq x y z
N GLY A 1 11.88 12.58 14.94
CA GLY A 1 12.84 12.76 13.83
C GLY A 1 12.45 11.92 12.63
N LEU A 2 12.73 10.61 12.68
CA LEU A 2 12.52 9.67 11.55
C LEU A 2 11.07 9.61 11.04
N GLY A 3 10.07 9.50 11.91
CA GLY A 3 8.66 9.46 11.48
C GLY A 3 8.21 10.71 10.70
N LEU A 4 8.72 11.90 11.05
CA LEU A 4 8.42 13.14 10.31
C LEU A 4 9.05 13.15 8.90
N ILE A 5 10.22 12.53 8.77
CA ILE A 5 10.90 12.38 7.47
C ILE A 5 10.11 11.42 6.59
N GLU A 6 9.69 10.28 7.16
CA GLU A 6 8.90 9.29 6.44
C GLU A 6 7.55 9.89 5.96
N VAL A 7 6.83 10.61 6.83
CA VAL A 7 5.60 11.35 6.48
C VAL A 7 5.86 12.34 5.33
N LYS A 8 6.88 13.20 5.48
CA LYS A 8 7.22 14.22 4.47
C LYS A 8 7.58 13.62 3.11
N LEU A 9 8.35 12.52 3.10
CA LEU A 9 8.75 11.84 1.87
C LEU A 9 7.54 11.23 1.17
N SER A 10 6.62 10.65 1.93
CA SER A 10 5.44 9.98 1.41
C SER A 10 4.43 10.99 0.85
N THR A 11 4.20 12.12 1.53
CA THR A 11 3.40 13.23 0.99
C THR A 11 4.03 13.83 -0.27
N TYR A 12 5.36 13.97 -0.32
CA TYR A 12 6.07 14.47 -1.49
C TYR A 12 5.88 13.56 -2.71
N VAL A 13 6.06 12.24 -2.54
CA VAL A 13 5.87 11.26 -3.62
C VAL A 13 4.42 11.27 -4.13
N GLY A 14 3.43 11.29 -3.23
CA GLY A 14 2.01 11.37 -3.61
C GLY A 14 1.69 12.62 -4.44
N ASN A 15 2.16 13.79 -4.00
CA ASN A 15 1.96 15.05 -4.73
C ASN A 15 2.68 15.06 -6.09
N MET A 16 3.90 14.52 -6.14
CA MET A 16 4.66 14.41 -7.39
C MET A 16 3.95 13.50 -8.40
N PHE A 17 3.42 12.36 -7.97
CA PHE A 17 2.65 11.45 -8.83
C PHE A 17 1.38 12.10 -9.34
N ASN A 18 0.62 12.74 -8.46
CA ASN A 18 -0.60 13.47 -8.83
C ASN A 18 -0.31 14.52 -9.91
N TYR A 19 0.67 15.38 -9.66
CA TYR A 19 1.08 16.42 -10.61
C TYR A 19 1.50 15.84 -11.96
N LYS A 20 2.34 14.80 -11.96
CA LYS A 20 2.88 14.20 -13.19
C LYS A 20 1.77 13.54 -14.02
N LEU A 21 0.88 12.79 -13.37
CA LEU A 21 -0.26 12.15 -14.02
C LEU A 21 -1.23 13.19 -14.61
N SER A 22 -1.57 14.24 -13.84
CA SER A 22 -2.41 15.34 -14.31
C SER A 22 -1.80 16.06 -15.51
N SER A 23 -0.49 16.35 -15.47
CA SER A 23 0.20 16.99 -16.59
C SER A 23 0.18 16.14 -17.86
N ILE A 24 0.46 14.83 -17.74
CA ILE A 24 0.44 13.91 -18.87
C ILE A 24 -0.97 13.79 -19.45
N ALA A 25 -1.98 13.68 -18.59
CA ALA A 25 -3.37 13.54 -19.02
C ALA A 25 -3.85 14.79 -19.76
N VAL A 26 -3.61 15.99 -19.23
CA VAL A 26 -3.96 17.26 -19.90
C VAL A 26 -3.22 17.42 -21.22
N ARG A 27 -1.91 17.12 -21.27
CA ARG A 27 -1.15 17.15 -22.52
C ARG A 27 -1.72 16.19 -23.55
N LYS A 28 -2.14 14.99 -23.13
CA LYS A 28 -2.72 14.02 -24.06
C LYS A 28 -4.09 14.49 -24.55
N LEU A 29 -4.93 15.02 -23.66
CA LEU A 29 -6.26 15.57 -23.97
C LEU A 29 -6.24 16.63 -25.07
N ILE A 30 -5.28 17.57 -25.00
CA ILE A 30 -5.15 18.66 -25.98
C ILE A 30 -4.80 18.13 -27.39
N ASN A 31 -4.21 16.94 -27.48
CA ASN A 31 -3.77 16.35 -28.76
C ASN A 31 -4.77 15.31 -29.32
N ILE A 32 -5.96 15.16 -28.73
CA ILE A 32 -6.99 14.23 -29.21
C ILE A 32 -7.85 14.93 -30.28
N ASP A 33 -8.33 14.17 -31.26
CA ASP A 33 -9.25 14.67 -32.28
C ASP A 33 -10.49 15.35 -31.66
N MET A 34 -10.82 16.55 -32.15
CA MET A 34 -12.01 17.31 -31.76
C MET A 34 -13.30 16.50 -31.88
N GLY A 35 -13.41 15.62 -32.88
CA GLY A 35 -14.56 14.73 -33.06
C GLY A 35 -14.73 13.71 -31.94
N TYR A 36 -13.65 13.32 -31.26
CA TYR A 36 -13.71 12.45 -30.08
C TYR A 36 -14.18 13.21 -28.84
N ILE A 37 -13.69 14.45 -28.66
CA ILE A 37 -14.06 15.36 -27.57
C ILE A 37 -15.52 15.85 -27.71
N ASN A 38 -16.04 15.93 -28.94
CA ASN A 38 -17.42 16.34 -29.17
C ASN A 38 -18.42 15.17 -29.05
N ASN A 39 -18.01 13.94 -29.41
CA ASN A 39 -18.81 12.73 -29.21
C ASN A 39 -18.89 12.29 -27.73
N LYS A 40 -17.82 12.51 -26.97
CA LYS A 40 -17.74 12.23 -25.54
C LYS A 40 -17.69 13.57 -24.82
N ASN A 41 -18.76 13.95 -24.13
CA ASN A 41 -18.85 15.24 -23.40
C ASN A 41 -17.54 15.57 -22.67
N PHE A 42 -16.90 16.70 -23.00
CA PHE A 42 -15.60 17.10 -22.44
C PHE A 42 -15.57 17.04 -20.90
N THR A 43 -16.68 17.40 -20.24
CA THR A 43 -16.83 17.33 -18.78
C THR A 43 -16.77 15.88 -18.26
N GLU A 44 -17.32 14.92 -19.01
CA GLU A 44 -17.25 13.50 -18.67
C GLU A 44 -15.81 12.98 -18.80
N ILE A 45 -15.12 13.33 -19.88
CA ILE A 45 -13.72 12.94 -20.10
C ILE A 45 -12.84 13.49 -18.96
N MET A 46 -12.99 14.77 -18.62
CA MET A 46 -12.22 15.41 -17.55
C MET A 46 -12.49 14.78 -16.20
N ASN A 47 -13.76 14.56 -15.85
CA ASN A 47 -14.13 13.90 -14.60
C ASN A 47 -13.59 12.48 -14.49
N ASN A 48 -13.60 11.72 -15.58
CA ASN A 48 -13.05 10.36 -15.61
C ASN A 48 -11.53 10.38 -15.39
N ILE A 49 -10.81 11.29 -16.06
CA ILE A 49 -9.36 11.48 -15.84
C ILE A 49 -9.06 11.88 -14.41
N ASP A 50 -9.78 12.86 -13.86
CA ASP A 50 -9.59 13.28 -12.46
C ASP A 50 -9.93 12.16 -11.47
N MET A 51 -10.92 11.33 -11.77
CA MET A 51 -11.26 10.16 -10.97
C MET A 51 -10.15 9.10 -11.02
N ASP A 52 -9.63 8.80 -12.20
CA ASP A 52 -8.56 7.82 -12.39
C ASP A 52 -7.26 8.27 -11.73
N ILE A 53 -6.88 9.53 -11.92
CA ILE A 53 -5.69 10.12 -11.26
C ILE A 53 -5.85 10.06 -9.75
N ARG A 54 -7.01 10.41 -9.20
CA ARG A 54 -7.26 10.32 -7.75
C ARG A 54 -7.20 8.87 -7.26
N ASN A 55 -7.74 7.92 -8.02
CA ASN A 55 -7.68 6.50 -7.65
C ASN A 55 -6.25 5.97 -7.66
N ILE A 56 -5.44 6.31 -8.66
CA ILE A 56 -4.01 5.95 -8.71
C ILE A 56 -3.24 6.64 -7.58
N THR A 57 -3.48 7.92 -7.34
CA THR A 57 -2.82 8.69 -6.27
C THR A 57 -3.15 8.11 -4.88
N LYS A 58 -4.38 7.61 -4.66
CA LYS A 58 -4.77 6.92 -3.41
C LYS A 58 -4.02 5.60 -3.19
N ILE A 59 -3.60 4.92 -4.26
CA ILE A 59 -2.78 3.71 -4.13
C ILE A 59 -1.35 4.10 -3.74
N VAL A 60 -0.86 5.23 -4.25
CA VAL A 60 0.44 5.85 -3.93
C VAL A 60 0.27 6.88 -2.80
N ASP A 61 -0.46 6.49 -1.75
CA ASP A 61 -0.69 7.33 -0.59
C ASP A 61 0.52 7.37 0.36
N GLU A 62 0.36 8.08 1.47
CA GLU A 62 1.37 8.17 2.52
C GLU A 62 1.81 6.79 3.03
N SER A 63 0.89 5.82 3.01
CA SER A 63 1.13 4.45 3.44
C SER A 63 1.90 3.62 2.40
N PHE A 64 1.99 4.03 1.13
CA PHE A 64 2.67 3.27 0.08
C PHE A 64 4.19 3.21 0.29
N VAL A 65 4.81 4.36 0.50
CA VAL A 65 6.26 4.47 0.78
C VAL A 65 6.59 3.76 2.10
N MET A 66 5.72 3.88 3.10
CA MET A 66 5.85 3.14 4.36
C MET A 66 5.78 1.62 4.17
N ARG A 67 4.89 1.13 3.32
CA ARG A 67 4.79 -0.30 2.96
C ARG A 67 6.09 -0.79 2.30
N ILE A 68 6.69 0.00 1.41
CA ILE A 68 7.99 -0.31 0.80
C ILE A 68 9.09 -0.37 1.87
N PHE A 69 9.19 0.64 2.74
CA PHE A 69 10.17 0.63 3.83
C PHE A 69 9.98 -0.55 4.76
N ASN A 70 8.74 -0.96 5.04
CA ASN A 70 8.47 -2.14 5.86
C ASN A 70 8.93 -3.43 5.18
N ILE A 71 8.80 -3.57 3.86
CA ILE A 71 9.37 -4.71 3.12
C ILE A 71 10.90 -4.72 3.25
N PHE A 72 11.55 -3.57 3.10
CA PHE A 72 12.99 -3.46 3.32
C PHE A 72 13.39 -3.78 4.77
N LYS A 73 12.64 -3.33 5.76
CA LYS A 73 12.85 -3.67 7.19
C LYS A 73 12.73 -5.18 7.42
N ILE A 74 11.74 -5.82 6.81
CA ILE A 74 11.58 -7.29 6.88
C ILE A 74 12.81 -7.96 6.26
N ILE A 75 13.13 -7.68 4.99
CA ILE A 75 14.25 -8.31 4.28
C ILE A 75 15.57 -8.07 5.01
N GLY A 76 15.84 -6.82 5.39
CA GLY A 76 17.04 -6.45 6.13
C GLY A 76 17.12 -7.13 7.49
N GLY A 77 15.99 -7.25 8.21
CA GLY A 77 15.90 -7.98 9.47
C GLY A 77 16.21 -9.46 9.30
N PHE A 78 15.67 -10.11 8.26
CA PHE A 78 15.95 -11.51 7.93
C PHE A 78 17.43 -11.74 7.62
N ILE A 79 18.02 -10.90 6.76
CA ILE A 79 19.43 -10.99 6.38
C ILE A 79 20.32 -10.77 7.61
N ALA A 80 20.04 -9.73 8.40
CA ALA A 80 20.79 -9.42 9.61
C ALA A 80 20.72 -10.55 10.64
N LEU A 81 19.55 -11.18 10.80
CA LEU A 81 19.36 -12.30 11.72
C LEU A 81 20.28 -13.47 11.33
N ILE A 82 20.18 -13.92 10.07
CA ILE A 82 20.96 -15.04 9.54
C ILE A 82 22.46 -14.73 9.58
N SER A 83 22.84 -13.47 9.37
CA SER A 83 24.24 -13.03 9.42
C SER A 83 24.88 -13.13 10.81
N ILE A 84 24.10 -13.12 11.90
CA ILE A 84 24.62 -13.24 13.28
C ILE A 84 24.91 -14.70 13.61
N ASP A 85 23.88 -15.55 13.52
CA ASP A 85 24.01 -17.01 13.68
C ASP A 85 22.83 -17.69 12.97
N TYR A 86 23.12 -18.43 11.91
CA TYR A 86 22.10 -19.10 11.10
C TYR A 86 21.36 -20.21 11.86
N ARG A 87 21.99 -20.89 12.83
CA ARG A 87 21.38 -21.98 13.61
C ARG A 87 20.36 -21.43 14.59
N LEU A 88 20.74 -20.40 15.34
CA LEU A 88 19.83 -19.74 16.28
C LEU A 88 18.69 -19.01 15.54
N SER A 89 19.00 -18.40 14.39
CA SER A 89 18.01 -17.71 13.54
C SER A 89 16.89 -18.63 13.08
N ILE A 90 17.20 -19.86 12.65
CA ILE A 90 16.19 -20.83 12.21
C ILE A 90 15.23 -21.17 13.36
N ILE A 91 15.74 -21.36 14.57
CA ILE A 91 14.91 -21.63 15.76
C ILE A 91 13.96 -20.46 16.01
N ILE A 92 14.46 -19.23 16.00
CA ILE A 92 13.65 -18.02 16.18
C ILE A 92 12.60 -17.89 15.06
N LEU A 93 13.00 -18.19 13.83
CA LEU A 93 12.10 -18.11 12.68
C LEU A 93 10.94 -19.10 12.78
N LEU A 94 11.17 -20.30 13.33
CA LEU A 94 10.14 -21.31 13.57
C LEU A 94 9.17 -20.95 14.70
N ILE A 95 9.56 -20.08 15.63
CA ILE A 95 8.66 -19.58 16.68
C ILE A 95 7.53 -18.71 16.08
N ILE A 96 7.78 -18.01 14.98
CA ILE A 96 6.79 -17.15 14.30
C ILE A 96 5.57 -17.95 13.80
N PRO A 97 5.72 -19.00 12.95
CA PRO A 97 4.59 -19.82 12.53
C PRO A 97 3.97 -20.59 13.69
N LEU A 98 4.75 -21.06 14.67
CA LEU A 98 4.23 -21.73 15.86
C LEU A 98 3.28 -20.81 16.64
N LYS A 99 3.70 -19.56 16.93
CA LYS A 99 2.87 -18.55 17.60
C LYS A 99 1.58 -18.27 16.82
N TYR A 100 1.66 -18.22 15.50
CA TYR A 100 0.49 -18.00 14.65
C TYR A 100 -0.51 -19.15 14.78
N ILE A 101 -0.05 -20.41 14.71
CA ILE A 101 -0.92 -21.60 14.87
C ILE A 101 -1.62 -21.58 16.23
N ILE A 102 -0.87 -21.33 17.31
CA ILE A 102 -1.43 -21.26 18.67
C ILE A 102 -2.47 -20.15 18.74
N THR A 103 -2.14 -18.94 18.28
CA THR A 103 -3.06 -17.79 18.33
C THR A 103 -4.32 -18.03 17.51
N LYS A 104 -4.20 -18.66 16.34
CA LYS A 104 -5.33 -19.05 15.49
C LYS A 104 -6.23 -20.03 16.23
N HIS A 105 -5.66 -21.07 16.84
CA HIS A 105 -6.41 -22.07 17.60
C HIS A 105 -7.21 -21.43 18.75
N PHE A 106 -6.56 -20.59 19.56
CA PHE A 106 -7.23 -19.87 20.65
C PHE A 106 -8.31 -18.89 20.14
N THR A 107 -8.09 -18.26 18.99
CA THR A 107 -9.08 -17.36 18.37
C THR A 107 -10.32 -18.11 17.93
N GLU A 108 -10.18 -19.31 17.35
CA GLU A 108 -11.32 -20.15 16.94
C GLU A 108 -12.10 -20.64 18.16
N ILE A 109 -11.42 -21.12 19.21
CA ILE A 109 -12.05 -21.48 20.49
C ILE A 109 -12.87 -20.30 21.02
N ARG A 110 -12.24 -19.11 21.07
CA ARG A 110 -12.90 -17.88 21.52
C ARG A 110 -14.18 -17.63 20.73
N LYS A 111 -14.12 -17.65 19.38
CA LYS A 111 -15.30 -17.43 18.52
C LYS A 111 -16.44 -18.39 18.84
N THR A 112 -16.15 -19.67 19.07
CA THR A 112 -17.16 -20.68 19.42
C THR A 112 -17.86 -20.35 20.73
N TYR A 113 -17.12 -19.97 21.78
CA TYR A 113 -17.72 -19.53 23.04
C TYR A 113 -18.54 -18.25 22.87
N TYR A 114 -18.01 -17.24 22.18
CA TYR A 114 -18.75 -15.99 21.92
C TYR A 114 -20.08 -16.23 21.21
N LYS A 115 -20.12 -17.13 20.22
CA LYS A 115 -21.36 -17.50 19.54
C LYS A 115 -22.35 -18.19 20.49
N LYS A 116 -21.88 -19.09 21.35
CA LYS A 116 -22.71 -19.84 22.31
C LYS A 116 -23.36 -18.98 23.41
N TYR A 117 -22.83 -17.78 23.71
CA TYR A 117 -23.39 -16.87 24.72
C TYR A 117 -24.22 -15.72 24.12
N MET A 118 -24.25 -15.60 22.80
CA MET A 118 -24.99 -14.54 22.07
C MET A 118 -26.20 -15.09 21.29
N ASP A 119 -26.28 -16.42 21.14
CA ASP A 119 -27.48 -17.17 20.75
C ASP A 119 -28.26 -17.59 22.01
#